data_AF-A0A934AQC1-F1
#
_entry.id   AF-A0A934AQC1-F1
#
_cell.length_a   1.000
_cell.length_b   1.000
_cell.length_c   1.000
_cell.angle_alpha   90.00
_cell.angle_beta   90.00
_cell.angle_gamma   90.00
#
_symmetry.space_group_name_H-M   'P 1'
#
loop_
_entity.id
_entity.type
_entity.pdbx_description
1 polymer ?
#
loop_
_entity_poly.entity_id
_entity_poly.type
_entity_poly.pdbx_seq_one_letter_code
_entity_poly.pdbx_strand_id
1 'polypeptide(L)'
;MDTNLISLPKHYPDTVIVLPCIGPSVLACGAWLKNTVCVTRGNEAHVSQLIGDLDSAAARQMLDDTVVRLCNSLDVQPEIVAHDLHP
;
A
#
# COMPACT_ATOMS: atom_id res chain seq x y z
N MET A 1 -1.96 12.96 22.77
CA MET A 1 -1.20 11.69 22.67
C MET A 1 -1.65 11.02 21.38
N ASP A 2 -1.07 11.17 20.20
CA ASP A 2 -0.02 12.04 19.68
C ASP A 2 -0.45 12.44 18.26
N THR A 3 -0.57 13.74 18.02
CA THR A 3 -0.90 14.33 16.72
C THR A 3 0.37 14.41 15.87
N ASN A 4 0.73 13.32 15.19
CA ASN A 4 1.83 13.30 14.22
C ASN A 4 1.39 12.69 12.87
N LEU A 5 0.49 13.38 12.19
CA LEU A 5 0.37 13.44 10.73
C LEU A 5 0.22 14.95 10.50
N ILE A 6 1.04 15.66 9.72
CA ILE A 6 0.88 15.81 8.26
C ILE A 6 2.22 16.22 7.60
N SER A 7 3.25 15.38 7.69
CA SER A 7 4.34 15.43 6.71
C SER A 7 4.93 14.03 6.63
N LEU A 8 4.42 13.22 5.70
CA LEU A 8 5.17 12.04 5.31
C LEU A 8 6.51 12.58 4.77
N PRO A 9 7.66 12.13 5.30
CA PRO A 9 8.96 12.53 4.79
C PRO A 9 9.00 12.29 3.27
N LYS A 10 9.83 13.03 2.53
CA LYS A 10 10.04 12.82 1.08
C LYS A 10 10.30 11.35 0.71
N HIS A 11 10.72 10.55 1.69
CA HIS A 11 10.93 9.13 1.57
C HIS A 11 10.28 8.40 2.75
N TYR A 12 9.22 7.65 2.50
CA TYR A 12 8.66 6.67 3.44
C TYR A 12 9.08 5.28 2.96
N PRO A 13 9.76 4.45 3.76
CA PRO A 13 10.27 3.16 3.33
C PRO A 13 9.19 2.07 3.33
N ASP A 14 9.46 0.97 2.64
CA ASP A 14 8.66 -0.25 2.80
C ASP A 14 8.66 -0.67 4.28
N THR A 15 7.48 -1.00 4.81
CA THR A 15 7.30 -1.31 6.24
C THR A 15 6.37 -2.51 6.42
N VAL A 16 6.68 -3.37 7.38
CA VAL A 16 5.82 -4.50 7.77
C VAL A 16 5.16 -4.21 9.11
N ILE A 17 3.83 -4.36 9.16
CA ILE A 17 3.03 -4.19 10.37
C ILE A 17 2.43 -5.54 10.75
N VAL A 18 2.65 -5.97 11.99
CA VAL A 18 2.01 -7.18 12.54
C VAL A 18 0.57 -6.87 12.93
N LEU A 19 -0.36 -7.64 12.39
CA LEU A 19 -1.79 -7.56 12.64
C LEU A 19 -2.20 -8.47 13.82
N PRO A 20 -3.26 -8.11 14.56
CA PRO A 20 -3.72 -8.89 15.71
C PRO A 20 -4.43 -10.20 15.33
N CYS A 21 -4.73 -10.40 14.04
CA CYS A 21 -5.42 -11.58 13.53
C CYS A 21 -4.90 -11.95 12.14
N ILE A 22 -5.12 -13.22 11.78
CA ILE A 22 -4.90 -13.73 10.42
C ILE A 22 -6.15 -13.44 9.59
N GLY A 23 -5.98 -13.12 8.32
CA GLY A 23 -7.08 -12.88 7.39
C GLY A 23 -6.78 -13.29 5.95
N PRO A 24 -7.73 -13.06 5.03
CA PRO A 24 -7.48 -13.23 3.59
C PRO A 24 -6.38 -12.29 3.13
N SER A 25 -5.78 -12.62 2.00
CA SER A 25 -4.85 -11.72 1.31
C SER A 25 -5.61 -10.54 0.69
N VAL A 26 -5.20 -9.32 1.05
CA VAL A 26 -5.85 -8.07 0.63
C VAL A 26 -4.81 -7.18 -0.05
N LEU A 27 -5.15 -6.68 -1.23
CA LEU A 27 -4.50 -5.53 -1.84
C LEU A 27 -5.27 -4.27 -1.47
N ALA A 28 -4.67 -3.37 -0.70
CA ALA A 28 -5.20 -2.03 -0.49
C ALA A 28 -4.50 -1.04 -1.43
N CYS A 29 -5.27 -0.37 -2.29
CA CYS A 29 -4.76 0.54 -3.33
C CYS A 29 -4.32 1.91 -2.78
N GLY A 30 -4.73 2.26 -1.57
CA GLY A 30 -4.49 3.57 -0.99
C GLY A 30 -5.39 4.68 -1.58
N ALA A 31 -5.00 5.93 -1.35
CA ALA A 31 -5.72 7.12 -1.80
C ALA A 31 -5.01 7.81 -2.97
N TRP A 32 -5.62 8.86 -3.55
CA TRP A 32 -5.04 9.61 -4.67
C TRP A 32 -3.76 10.39 -4.31
N LEU A 33 -3.75 11.03 -3.15
CA LEU A 33 -2.64 11.87 -2.69
C LEU A 33 -1.72 11.07 -1.77
N LYS A 34 -0.40 11.30 -1.90
CA LYS A 34 0.65 10.65 -1.09
C LYS A 34 0.43 9.15 -0.99
N ASN A 35 0.15 8.52 -2.14
CA ASN A 35 -0.25 7.13 -2.24
C ASN A 35 0.84 6.19 -1.69
N THR A 36 0.38 5.18 -0.97
CA THR A 36 1.07 3.93 -0.70
C THR A 36 0.08 2.79 -0.97
N VAL A 37 0.59 1.65 -1.43
CA VAL A 37 -0.20 0.42 -1.52
C VAL A 37 0.18 -0.52 -0.38
N CYS A 38 -0.71 -1.45 -0.04
CA CYS A 38 -0.44 -2.47 0.98
C CYS A 38 -0.91 -3.83 0.50
N VAL A 39 -0.12 -4.88 0.77
CA VAL A 39 -0.52 -6.28 0.55
C VAL A 39 -0.47 -7.02 1.89
N THR A 40 -1.54 -7.75 2.24
CA THR A 40 -1.56 -8.59 3.44
C THR A 40 -1.23 -10.05 3.12
N ARG A 41 -0.52 -10.71 4.05
CA ARG A 41 -0.27 -12.15 4.04
C ARG A 41 -0.33 -12.69 5.46
N GLY A 42 -1.27 -13.58 5.75
CA GLY A 42 -1.45 -14.11 7.09
C GLY A 42 -1.84 -13.01 8.08
N ASN A 43 -0.97 -12.74 9.05
CA ASN A 43 -1.11 -11.66 10.03
C ASN A 43 -0.13 -10.49 9.79
N GLU A 44 0.38 -10.31 8.57
CA GLU A 44 1.28 -9.22 8.23
C GLU A 44 0.64 -8.31 7.18
N ALA A 45 0.83 -6.99 7.35
CA ALA A 45 0.54 -5.97 6.35
C ALA A 45 1.85 -5.37 5.85
N HIS A 46 2.13 -5.56 4.56
CA HIS A 46 3.32 -5.06 3.88
C HIS A 46 2.96 -3.77 3.15
N VAL A 47 3.35 -2.64 3.73
CA VAL A 47 3.08 -1.30 3.20
C VAL A 47 4.25 -0.86 2.32
N SER A 48 3.94 -0.41 1.11
CA SER A 48 4.94 0.07 0.17
C SER A 48 5.59 1.38 0.64
N GLN A 49 6.73 1.68 0.03
CA GLN A 49 7.26 3.04 0.00
C GLN A 49 6.25 4.03 -0.58
N LEU A 50 6.48 5.32 -0.30
CA LEU A 50 5.69 6.41 -0.86
C LEU A 50 5.81 6.43 -2.40
N ILE A 51 4.67 6.30 -3.09
CA ILE A 51 4.55 6.47 -4.54
C ILE A 51 4.39 7.96 -4.88
N GLY A 52 3.63 8.69 -4.06
CA GLY A 52 3.33 10.12 -4.28
C GLY A 52 1.91 10.34 -4.81
N ASP A 53 1.68 11.46 -5.48
CA ASP A 53 0.35 11.79 -6.00
C ASP A 53 0.12 11.09 -7.35
N LEU A 54 -1.07 10.51 -7.56
CA LEU A 54 -1.41 9.74 -8.76
C LEU A 54 -1.84 10.60 -9.96
N ASP A 55 -1.41 11.87 -10.00
CA ASP A 55 -1.82 12.88 -10.97
C ASP A 55 -1.21 12.72 -12.37
N SER A 56 -0.17 11.89 -12.50
CA SER A 56 0.53 11.61 -13.75
C SER A 56 0.43 10.14 -14.16
N ALA A 57 0.58 9.87 -15.46
CA ALA A 57 0.61 8.50 -15.97
C ALA A 57 1.81 7.71 -15.42
N ALA A 58 2.96 8.39 -15.21
CA ALA A 58 4.14 7.78 -14.62
C ALA A 58 3.90 7.34 -13.17
N ALA A 59 3.20 8.15 -12.36
CA ALA A 59 2.85 7.78 -10.99
C ALA A 59 1.91 6.56 -10.93
N ARG A 60 0.93 6.50 -11.84
CA ARG A 60 0.03 5.33 -11.98
C ARG A 60 0.77 4.08 -12.43
N GLN A 61 1.71 4.19 -13.37
CA GLN A 61 2.57 3.06 -13.73
C GLN A 61 3.44 2.59 -12.55
N MET A 62 3.98 3.54 -11.76
CA MET A 62 4.76 3.21 -10.57
C MET A 62 3.92 2.50 -9.49
N LEU A 63 2.63 2.85 -9.38
CA LEU A 63 1.68 2.12 -8.55
C LEU A 63 1.53 0.68 -9.03
N ASP A 64 1.24 0.47 -10.33
CA ASP A 64 1.07 -0.86 -10.91
C ASP A 64 2.32 -1.73 -10.74
N ASP A 65 3.50 -1.19 -11.05
CA ASP A 65 4.78 -1.88 -10.90
C ASP A 65 5.06 -2.24 -9.44
N THR A 66 4.63 -1.40 -8.50
CA THR A 66 4.79 -1.64 -7.06
C THR A 66 3.85 -2.72 -6.56
N VAL A 67 2.60 -2.75 -7.03
CA VAL A 67 1.65 -3.83 -6.73
C VAL A 67 2.19 -5.17 -7.23
N VAL A 68 2.62 -5.23 -8.49
CA VAL A 68 3.18 -6.46 -9.08
C VAL A 68 4.42 -6.93 -8.31
N ARG A 69 5.34 -6.01 -8.00
CA ARG A 69 6.55 -6.33 -7.23
C ARG A 69 6.21 -6.91 -5.86
N LEU A 70 5.32 -6.25 -5.10
CA LEU A 70 4.94 -6.70 -3.77
C LEU A 70 4.26 -8.06 -3.80
N CYS A 71 3.25 -8.24 -4.66
CA CYS A 71 2.53 -9.51 -4.79
C CYS A 71 3.49 -10.67 -5.14
N ASN A 72 4.41 -10.45 -6.09
CA ASN A 72 5.39 -11.46 -6.48
C ASN A 72 6.38 -11.76 -5.34
N SER A 73 6.87 -10.75 -4.63
CA SER A 73 7.82 -10.93 -3.51
C SER A 73 7.22 -11.71 -2.35
N LEU A 74 5.91 -11.56 -2.12
CA LEU A 74 5.18 -12.21 -1.04
C LEU A 74 4.59 -13.55 -1.45
N ASP A 75 4.65 -13.92 -2.74
CA ASP A 75 3.95 -15.05 -3.33
C ASP A 75 2.44 -15.03 -3.02
N VAL A 76 1.82 -13.87 -3.26
CA VAL A 76 0.41 -13.59 -2.96
C VAL A 76 -0.37 -13.29 -4.23
N GLN A 77 -1.52 -13.93 -4.38
CA GLN A 77 -2.58 -13.52 -5.29
C GLN A 77 -3.72 -12.94 -4.44
N PRO A 78 -3.96 -11.61 -4.46
CA PRO A 78 -4.93 -10.99 -3.57
C PRO A 78 -6.35 -11.55 -3.77
N GLU A 79 -6.99 -11.96 -2.68
CA GLU A 79 -8.38 -12.41 -2.66
C GLU A 79 -9.36 -11.22 -2.64
N ILE A 80 -8.93 -10.10 -2.06
CA ILE A 80 -9.73 -8.88 -1.90
C ILE A 80 -8.94 -7.68 -2.38
N VAL A 81 -9.61 -6.75 -3.06
CA VAL A 81 -9.08 -5.42 -3.37
C VAL A 81 -9.87 -4.38 -2.60
N ALA A 82 -9.18 -3.57 -1.81
CA ALA A 82 -9.73 -2.44 -1.07
C ALA A 82 -9.24 -1.13 -1.70
N HIS A 83 -10.16 -0.20 -1.92
CA HIS A 83 -9.85 1.11 -2.49
C HIS A 83 -10.67 2.21 -1.81
N ASP A 84 -10.25 3.47 -1.97
CA ASP A 84 -11.03 4.62 -1.55
C ASP A 84 -12.37 4.68 -2.30
N LEU A 85 -13.43 5.16 -1.65
CA LEU A 85 -14.78 5.23 -2.23
C LEU A 85 -14.94 6.35 -3.26
N HIS A 86 -13.93 7.22 -3.43
CA HIS A 86 -13.92 8.20 -4.50
C HIS A 86 -13.98 7.52 -5.88
N PRO A 87 -14.97 7.87 -6.73
CA PRO A 87 -15.15 7.27 -8.04
C PRO A 87 -14.16 7.77 -9.10
#